data_AF-A0A0L0NFB6-F1
#
_entry.id   AF-A0A0L0NFB6-F1
#
_cell.length_a   1.000
_cell.length_b   1.000
_cell.length_c   1.000
_cell.angle_alpha   90.00
_cell.angle_beta   90.00
_cell.angle_gamma   90.00
#
_symmetry.space_group_name_H-M   'P 1'
#
loop_
_entity.id
_entity.type
_entity.pdbx_description
1 polymer ?
#
loop_
_entity_poly.entity_id
_entity_poly.type
_entity_poly.pdbx_seq_one_letter_code
_entity_poly.pdbx_strand_id
1 'polypeptide(L)'
;MEENKTYSCVEPYISDLLTFHDGRFLAQPNAVIDERDCRYQMTVHTLMRTLSHHYIDRDRRQGPFVMQFSDLHASNILVDSCWNVTAVIDLEWVCARPAEMIDVPYWITGLGIDEVGDKEHVQGYIKAREEFMAIFEEEEKRMAQKLPNGSISTVIRRAWESKSSWFIHCLDSVNGMYTLFHQHLRPIFVSFRLTENMEILLSRLWHEKAGELVEKKLQEKELYVAELQKMFKVDAEAKEE
;
A
#
# COMPACT_ATOMS: atom_id res chain seq x y z
N MET A 1 2.13 -13.95 -8.05
CA MET A 1 1.25 -14.95 -7.39
C MET A 1 0.97 -16.05 -8.39
N GLU A 2 1.08 -17.30 -7.98
CA GLU A 2 0.76 -18.45 -8.85
C GLU A 2 -0.75 -18.57 -9.04
N GLU A 3 -1.19 -18.81 -10.27
CA GLU A 3 -2.59 -19.10 -10.57
C GLU A 3 -3.04 -20.36 -9.81
N ASN A 4 -4.20 -20.31 -9.16
CA ASN A 4 -4.80 -21.39 -8.34
C ASN A 4 -4.11 -21.72 -7.00
N LYS A 5 -3.23 -20.86 -6.49
CA LYS A 5 -2.67 -21.02 -5.14
C LYS A 5 -3.59 -20.40 -4.09
N THR A 6 -4.00 -21.21 -3.12
CA THR A 6 -4.70 -20.74 -1.91
C THR A 6 -3.69 -20.67 -0.75
N TYR A 7 -3.63 -19.54 -0.07
CA TYR A 7 -2.75 -19.36 1.07
C TYR A 7 -3.39 -19.88 2.36
N SER A 8 -2.68 -20.77 3.06
CA SER A 8 -3.01 -21.21 4.41
C SER A 8 -2.16 -20.52 5.48
N CYS A 9 -1.27 -19.62 5.06
CA CYS A 9 -0.29 -18.95 5.90
C CYS A 9 -0.06 -17.52 5.40
N VAL A 10 0.14 -16.58 6.32
CA VAL A 10 0.30 -15.15 6.02
C VAL A 10 1.68 -14.88 5.41
N GLU A 11 2.75 -15.52 5.87
CA GLU A 11 4.10 -15.26 5.36
C GLU A 11 4.23 -15.48 3.84
N PRO A 12 3.78 -16.61 3.24
CA PRO A 12 3.85 -16.78 1.80
C PRO A 12 2.94 -15.78 1.04
N TYR A 13 1.80 -15.39 1.61
CA TYR A 13 0.91 -14.39 1.02
C TYR A 13 1.62 -13.02 0.92
N ILE A 14 2.25 -12.57 2.02
CA ILE A 14 3.02 -11.32 2.05
C ILE A 14 4.24 -11.38 1.13
N SER A 15 4.96 -12.51 1.11
CA SER A 15 6.09 -12.71 0.21
C SER A 15 5.70 -12.62 -1.26
N ASP A 16 4.57 -13.21 -1.64
CA ASP A 16 4.09 -13.19 -3.02
C ASP A 16 3.52 -11.81 -3.42
N LEU A 17 2.98 -11.03 -2.48
CA LEU A 17 2.66 -9.61 -2.70
C LEU A 17 3.91 -8.75 -2.93
N LEU A 18 4.96 -8.95 -2.13
CA LEU A 18 6.25 -8.27 -2.36
C LEU A 18 6.87 -8.67 -3.70
N THR A 19 6.69 -9.91 -4.12
CA THR A 19 7.12 -10.39 -5.45
C THR A 19 6.28 -9.77 -6.57
N PHE A 20 4.98 -9.55 -6.34
CA PHE A 20 4.14 -8.80 -7.27
C PHE A 20 4.65 -7.37 -7.48
N HIS A 21 5.04 -6.68 -6.40
CA HIS A 21 5.63 -5.35 -6.46
C HIS A 21 6.96 -5.32 -7.23
N ASP A 22 7.81 -6.35 -7.08
CA ASP A 22 9.00 -6.50 -7.91
C ASP A 22 8.64 -6.62 -9.38
N GLY A 23 7.70 -7.52 -9.70
CA GLY A 23 7.25 -7.74 -11.07
C GLY A 23 6.71 -6.47 -11.71
N ARG A 24 5.91 -5.69 -10.98
CA ARG A 24 5.41 -4.39 -11.42
C ARG A 24 6.55 -3.43 -11.74
N PHE A 25 7.50 -3.26 -10.80
CA PHE A 25 8.65 -2.38 -11.02
C PHE A 25 9.44 -2.80 -12.26
N LEU A 26 9.69 -4.10 -12.43
CA LEU A 26 10.43 -4.65 -13.56
C LEU A 26 9.69 -4.51 -14.88
N ALA A 27 8.36 -4.62 -14.90
CA ALA A 27 7.56 -4.56 -16.12
C ALA A 27 7.16 -3.13 -16.54
N GLN A 28 7.01 -2.21 -15.59
CA GLN A 28 6.51 -0.87 -15.88
C GLN A 28 7.61 0.01 -16.52
N PRO A 29 7.40 0.53 -17.74
CA PRO A 29 8.42 1.32 -18.45
C PRO A 29 8.70 2.69 -17.80
N ASN A 30 7.68 3.29 -17.19
CA ASN A 30 7.77 4.59 -16.51
C ASN A 30 7.86 4.45 -14.98
N ALA A 31 8.46 3.36 -14.49
CA ALA A 31 8.53 3.09 -13.05
C ALA A 31 9.37 4.11 -12.27
N VAL A 32 10.30 4.81 -12.93
CA VAL A 32 11.31 5.65 -12.28
C VAL A 32 11.37 7.06 -12.85
N ILE A 33 11.80 8.01 -12.03
CA ILE A 33 12.03 9.40 -12.41
C ILE A 33 13.49 9.61 -12.86
N ASP A 34 14.46 9.15 -12.08
CA ASP A 34 15.88 9.27 -12.38
C ASP A 34 16.66 8.13 -11.70
N GLU A 35 17.99 8.12 -11.81
CA GLU A 35 18.81 7.07 -11.19
C GLU A 35 18.61 7.03 -9.68
N ARG A 36 18.54 8.19 -9.03
CA ARG A 36 18.41 8.27 -7.57
C ARG A 36 17.09 7.69 -7.11
N ASP A 37 15.99 8.06 -7.78
CA ASP A 37 14.67 7.48 -7.54
C ASP A 37 14.67 5.97 -7.80
N CYS A 38 15.29 5.50 -8.89
CA CYS A 38 15.41 4.07 -9.18
C CYS A 38 16.14 3.32 -8.05
N ARG A 39 17.29 3.84 -7.60
CA ARG A 39 18.06 3.26 -6.48
C ARG A 39 17.27 3.27 -5.17
N TYR A 40 16.52 4.35 -4.93
CA TYR A 40 15.67 4.47 -3.76
C TYR A 40 14.54 3.44 -3.76
N GLN A 41 13.79 3.31 -4.87
CA GLN A 41 12.73 2.32 -4.99
C GLN A 41 13.27 0.89 -4.79
N MET A 42 14.40 0.55 -5.43
CA MET A 42 15.08 -0.75 -5.24
C MET A 42 15.49 -0.98 -3.77
N THR A 43 15.95 0.07 -3.09
CA THR A 43 16.27 0.02 -1.65
C THR A 43 15.03 -0.29 -0.82
N VAL A 44 13.90 0.35 -1.13
CA VAL A 44 12.63 0.08 -0.45
C VAL A 44 12.20 -1.38 -0.68
N HIS A 45 12.32 -1.92 -1.89
CA HIS A 45 12.02 -3.33 -2.17
C HIS A 45 12.88 -4.32 -1.35
N THR A 46 14.18 -4.02 -1.18
CA THR A 46 15.06 -4.79 -0.27
C THR A 46 14.55 -4.70 1.18
N LEU A 47 14.31 -3.49 1.66
CA LEU A 47 13.98 -3.26 3.07
C LEU A 47 12.59 -3.78 3.43
N MET A 48 11.61 -3.67 2.55
CA MET A 48 10.27 -4.21 2.77
C MET A 48 10.29 -5.74 3.00
N ARG A 49 11.13 -6.47 2.26
CA ARG A 49 11.37 -7.90 2.52
C ARG A 49 12.03 -8.14 3.86
N THR A 50 13.13 -7.43 4.13
CA THR A 50 13.89 -7.57 5.39
C THR A 50 13.01 -7.29 6.61
N LEU A 51 12.17 -6.27 6.55
CA LEU A 51 11.36 -5.81 7.67
C LEU A 51 10.02 -6.54 7.81
N SER A 52 9.59 -7.30 6.79
CA SER A 52 8.28 -7.98 6.76
C SER A 52 7.99 -8.80 8.02
N HIS A 53 9.00 -9.50 8.56
CA HIS A 53 8.86 -10.35 9.73
C HIS A 53 8.44 -9.60 11.02
N HIS A 54 8.63 -8.28 11.10
CA HIS A 54 8.18 -7.47 12.23
C HIS A 54 6.66 -7.21 12.22
N TYR A 55 6.03 -7.31 11.05
CA TYR A 55 4.63 -6.93 10.84
C TYR A 55 3.69 -8.13 10.68
N ILE A 56 4.21 -9.34 10.87
CA ILE A 56 3.44 -10.59 10.80
C ILE A 56 3.22 -11.09 12.23
N ASP A 57 1.94 -11.09 12.64
CA ASP A 57 1.54 -11.58 13.96
C ASP A 57 1.75 -13.09 14.07
N ARG A 58 2.67 -13.52 14.94
CA ARG A 58 3.05 -14.94 15.10
C ARG A 58 1.88 -15.83 15.47
N ASP A 59 0.96 -15.31 16.26
CA ASP A 59 -0.17 -16.08 16.79
C ASP A 59 -1.26 -16.27 15.72
N ARG A 60 -1.19 -15.52 14.63
CA ARG A 60 -2.19 -15.49 13.54
C ARG A 60 -1.60 -15.78 12.16
N ARG A 61 -0.38 -16.35 12.12
CA ARG A 61 0.29 -16.74 10.87
C ARG A 61 -0.53 -17.69 10.00
N GLN A 62 -1.42 -18.48 10.60
CA GLN A 62 -2.29 -19.43 9.88
C GLN A 62 -3.70 -18.86 9.62
N GLY A 63 -3.89 -17.55 9.85
CA GLY A 63 -5.16 -16.84 9.68
C GLY A 63 -5.80 -16.39 11.00
N PRO A 64 -7.10 -16.02 10.95
CA PRO A 64 -8.04 -16.30 9.86
C PRO A 64 -7.80 -15.43 8.61
N PHE A 65 -8.12 -16.00 7.45
CA PHE A 65 -8.35 -15.24 6.22
C PHE A 65 -9.84 -14.94 6.13
N VAL A 66 -10.18 -13.67 5.94
CA VAL A 66 -11.56 -13.17 5.94
C VAL A 66 -11.83 -12.44 4.63
N MET A 67 -13.09 -12.46 4.20
CA MET A 67 -13.53 -11.73 3.02
C MET A 67 -13.40 -10.23 3.28
N GLN A 68 -12.63 -9.55 2.44
CA GLN A 68 -12.39 -8.12 2.50
C GLN A 68 -12.70 -7.50 1.14
N PHE A 69 -13.19 -6.28 1.16
CA PHE A 69 -13.41 -5.50 -0.05
C PHE A 69 -12.23 -4.53 -0.22
N SER A 70 -11.24 -4.93 -1.03
CA SER A 70 -9.96 -4.20 -1.11
C SER A 70 -10.05 -2.86 -1.81
N ASP A 71 -11.10 -2.64 -2.62
CA ASP A 71 -11.36 -1.38 -3.31
C ASP A 71 -12.61 -0.67 -2.76
N LEU A 72 -12.83 -0.77 -1.44
CA LEU A 72 -13.90 -0.01 -0.81
C LEU A 72 -13.48 1.46 -0.70
N HIS A 73 -14.17 2.36 -1.42
CA HIS A 73 -14.07 3.81 -1.28
C HIS A 73 -15.46 4.48 -1.31
N ALA A 74 -15.52 5.78 -1.02
CA ALA A 74 -16.78 6.51 -0.85
C ALA A 74 -17.74 6.37 -2.05
N SER A 75 -17.23 6.35 -3.28
CA SER A 75 -18.05 6.21 -4.51
C SER A 75 -18.68 4.83 -4.67
N ASN A 76 -18.22 3.81 -3.94
CA ASN A 76 -18.78 2.45 -3.95
C ASN A 76 -19.89 2.27 -2.92
N ILE A 77 -20.21 3.31 -2.13
CA ILE A 77 -21.25 3.29 -1.09
C ILE A 77 -22.40 4.20 -1.51
N LEU A 78 -23.59 3.63 -1.70
CA LEU A 78 -24.80 4.38 -2.01
C LEU A 78 -25.58 4.68 -0.74
N VAL A 79 -26.08 5.92 -0.62
CA VAL A 79 -26.85 6.38 0.54
C VAL A 79 -28.19 6.99 0.13
N ASP A 80 -29.18 6.91 1.02
CA ASP A 80 -30.45 7.64 0.87
C ASP A 80 -30.34 9.11 1.33
N SER A 81 -31.45 9.86 1.28
CA SER A 81 -31.51 11.26 1.72
C SER A 81 -31.23 11.48 3.20
N CYS A 82 -31.24 10.41 4.00
CA CYS A 82 -30.98 10.41 5.44
C CYS A 82 -29.59 9.85 5.78
N TRP A 83 -28.72 9.66 4.78
CA TRP A 83 -27.38 9.07 4.92
C TRP A 83 -27.35 7.60 5.36
N ASN A 84 -28.47 6.87 5.25
CA ASN A 84 -28.43 5.42 5.47
C ASN A 84 -27.78 4.74 4.27
N VAL A 85 -26.88 3.79 4.54
CA VAL A 85 -26.30 2.94 3.48
C VAL A 85 -27.39 2.06 2.88
N THR A 86 -27.61 2.19 1.56
CA THR A 86 -28.64 1.44 0.82
C THR A 86 -28.05 0.33 -0.02
N ALA A 87 -26.82 0.50 -0.52
CA ALA A 87 -26.10 -0.52 -1.28
C ALA A 87 -24.59 -0.29 -1.23
N VAL A 88 -23.85 -1.37 -1.43
CA VAL A 88 -22.43 -1.35 -1.77
C VAL A 88 -22.30 -1.96 -3.16
N ILE A 89 -21.64 -1.24 -4.06
CA ILE A 89 -21.48 -1.64 -5.47
C ILE A 89 -20.01 -2.01 -5.75
N ASP A 90 -19.75 -2.42 -7.00
CA ASP A 90 -18.40 -2.70 -7.52
C ASP A 90 -17.63 -3.79 -6.77
N LEU A 91 -18.26 -4.95 -6.56
CA LEU A 91 -17.73 -6.03 -5.71
C LEU A 91 -16.67 -6.90 -6.40
N GLU A 92 -16.10 -6.47 -7.54
CA GLU A 92 -15.18 -7.31 -8.32
C GLU A 92 -13.83 -7.55 -7.62
N TRP A 93 -13.45 -6.65 -6.70
CA TRP A 93 -12.21 -6.73 -5.91
C TRP A 93 -12.40 -7.33 -4.52
N VAL A 94 -13.47 -8.10 -4.30
CA VAL A 94 -13.64 -8.84 -3.04
C VAL A 94 -12.74 -10.06 -3.02
N CYS A 95 -11.91 -10.18 -1.99
CA CYS A 95 -11.00 -11.32 -1.83
C CYS A 95 -10.80 -11.73 -0.37
N ALA A 96 -10.43 -12.99 -0.15
CA ALA A 96 -10.07 -13.49 1.18
C ALA A 96 -8.62 -13.11 1.51
N ARG A 97 -8.42 -12.34 2.58
CA ARG A 97 -7.11 -11.81 2.99
C ARG A 97 -6.87 -12.01 4.49
N PRO A 98 -5.62 -12.01 4.99
CA PRO A 98 -5.35 -12.05 6.42
C PRO A 98 -6.15 -10.98 7.17
N ALA A 99 -6.79 -11.34 8.28
CA ALA A 99 -7.64 -10.41 9.04
C ALA A 99 -6.88 -9.15 9.50
N GLU A 100 -5.57 -9.26 9.70
CA GLU A 100 -4.67 -8.15 10.03
C GLU A 100 -4.63 -7.06 8.97
N MET A 101 -5.01 -7.37 7.72
CA MET A 101 -5.07 -6.40 6.63
C MET A 101 -6.35 -5.55 6.62
N ILE A 102 -7.29 -5.81 7.53
CA ILE A 102 -8.39 -4.89 7.79
C ILE A 102 -7.83 -3.68 8.55
N ASP A 103 -8.09 -2.48 8.05
CA ASP A 103 -7.79 -1.24 8.75
C ASP A 103 -8.89 -0.21 8.53
N VAL A 104 -8.79 0.91 9.25
CA VAL A 104 -9.64 2.08 9.04
C VAL A 104 -9.40 2.63 7.63
N PRO A 105 -10.46 2.85 6.83
CA PRO A 105 -10.27 3.36 5.48
C PRO A 105 -9.65 4.75 5.51
N TYR A 106 -8.48 4.93 4.88
CA TYR A 106 -7.76 6.20 4.92
C TYR A 106 -8.52 7.37 4.27
N TRP A 107 -9.36 7.06 3.28
CA TRP A 107 -10.16 8.04 2.53
C TRP A 107 -11.30 8.66 3.34
N ILE A 108 -11.52 8.28 4.60
CA ILE A 108 -12.49 8.98 5.49
C ILE A 108 -12.12 10.46 5.72
N THR A 109 -10.87 10.83 5.43
CA THR A 109 -10.39 12.22 5.47
C THR A 109 -10.44 12.92 4.10
N GLY A 110 -10.81 12.20 3.04
CA GLY A 110 -10.72 12.68 1.65
C GLY A 110 -9.30 12.74 1.07
N LEU A 111 -8.30 12.22 1.80
CA LEU A 111 -6.90 12.25 1.39
C LEU A 111 -6.49 10.94 0.68
N GLY A 112 -5.53 11.05 -0.23
CA GLY A 112 -4.78 9.92 -0.77
C GLY A 112 -3.88 9.28 0.28
N ILE A 113 -3.59 7.99 0.14
CA ILE A 113 -2.79 7.25 1.12
C ILE A 113 -1.38 7.83 1.31
N ASP A 114 -0.81 8.41 0.25
CA ASP A 114 0.49 9.09 0.26
C ASP A 114 0.45 10.48 0.92
N GLU A 115 -0.73 11.10 1.04
CA GLU A 115 -0.94 12.40 1.68
C GLU A 115 -1.23 12.27 3.19
N VAL A 116 -1.86 11.16 3.59
CA VAL A 116 -2.26 10.91 5.00
C VAL A 116 -1.06 10.90 5.94
N GLY A 117 0.11 10.50 5.44
CA GLY A 117 1.36 10.46 6.19
C GLY A 117 2.09 11.78 6.34
N ASP A 118 1.64 12.83 5.64
CA ASP A 118 2.26 14.14 5.71
C ASP A 118 2.08 14.79 7.08
N LYS A 119 3.09 15.54 7.52
CA LYS A 119 3.09 16.20 8.84
C LYS A 119 1.88 17.11 9.05
N GLU A 120 1.36 17.68 7.97
CA GLU A 120 0.21 18.58 7.97
C GLU A 120 -1.11 17.83 8.19
N HIS A 121 -1.22 16.60 7.69
CA HIS A 121 -2.46 15.83 7.66
C HIS A 121 -2.54 14.73 8.72
N VAL A 122 -1.40 14.23 9.20
CA VAL A 122 -1.34 13.05 10.09
C VAL A 122 -2.17 13.21 11.35
N GLN A 123 -2.25 14.41 11.93
CA GLN A 123 -3.06 14.66 13.13
C GLN A 123 -4.57 14.62 12.83
N GLY A 124 -4.99 15.16 11.68
CA GLY A 124 -6.36 15.08 11.22
C GLY A 124 -6.79 13.63 10.98
N TYR A 125 -5.92 12.84 10.36
CA TYR A 125 -6.15 11.41 10.16
C TYR A 125 -6.24 10.63 11.47
N ILE A 126 -5.33 10.86 12.42
CA ILE A 126 -5.37 10.21 13.74
C ILE A 126 -6.71 10.49 14.42
N LYS A 127 -7.17 11.74 14.41
CA LYS A 127 -8.46 12.11 15.01
C LYS A 127 -9.64 11.43 14.32
N ALA A 128 -9.69 11.45 12.99
CA ALA A 128 -10.77 10.78 12.23
C ALA A 128 -10.77 9.27 12.48
N ARG A 129 -9.58 8.67 12.57
CA ARG A 129 -9.40 7.25 12.90
C ARG A 129 -9.90 6.90 14.30
N GLU A 130 -9.60 7.75 15.29
CA GLU A 130 -10.09 7.55 16.67
C GLU A 130 -11.61 7.62 16.74
N GLU A 131 -12.23 8.58 16.04
CA GLU A 131 -13.69 8.70 15.96
C GLU A 131 -14.32 7.48 15.27
N PHE A 132 -13.74 7.04 14.14
CA PHE A 132 -14.17 5.83 13.45
C PHE A 132 -14.10 4.60 14.36
N MET A 133 -12.97 4.40 15.06
CA MET A 133 -12.79 3.24 15.95
C MET A 133 -13.77 3.24 17.12
N ALA A 134 -14.08 4.41 17.68
CA ALA A 134 -15.08 4.52 18.75
C ALA A 134 -16.46 4.04 18.30
N ILE A 135 -16.91 4.47 17.11
CA ILE A 135 -18.18 4.05 16.52
C ILE A 135 -18.14 2.57 16.15
N PHE A 136 -17.07 2.14 15.47
CA PHE A 136 -16.90 0.76 15.01
C PHE A 136 -16.95 -0.24 16.18
N GLU A 137 -16.32 0.08 17.31
CA GLU A 137 -16.35 -0.75 18.51
C GLU A 137 -17.73 -0.83 19.17
N GLU A 138 -18.51 0.26 19.12
CA GLU A 138 -19.88 0.24 19.61
C GLU A 138 -20.78 -0.63 18.71
N GLU A 139 -20.67 -0.47 17.39
CA GLU A 139 -21.39 -1.28 16.42
C GLU A 139 -21.00 -2.76 16.50
N GLU A 140 -19.71 -3.07 16.63
CA GLU A 140 -19.23 -4.44 16.82
C GLU A 140 -19.85 -5.08 18.06
N LYS A 141 -19.94 -4.35 19.20
CA LYS A 141 -20.59 -4.85 20.42
C LYS A 141 -22.09 -5.10 20.23
N ARG A 142 -22.78 -4.21 19.51
CA ARG A 142 -24.20 -4.38 19.15
C ARG A 142 -24.40 -5.62 18.26
N MET A 143 -23.42 -5.92 17.40
CA MET A 143 -23.44 -7.06 16.49
C MET A 143 -22.87 -8.36 17.07
N ALA A 144 -22.18 -8.33 18.22
CA ALA A 144 -21.39 -9.44 18.77
C ALA A 144 -22.17 -10.75 19.01
N GLN A 145 -23.50 -10.73 19.01
CA GLN A 145 -24.32 -11.95 18.99
C GLN A 145 -24.23 -12.74 17.67
N LYS A 146 -23.66 -12.17 16.60
CA LYS A 146 -23.66 -12.72 15.23
C LYS A 146 -22.29 -13.13 14.67
N LEU A 147 -21.18 -12.81 15.34
CA LEU A 147 -19.82 -13.04 14.82
C LEU A 147 -19.06 -14.05 15.71
N PRO A 148 -18.85 -15.30 15.24
CA PRO A 148 -18.16 -16.33 16.03
C PRO A 148 -16.63 -16.18 16.10
N ASN A 149 -16.05 -15.23 15.36
CA ASN A 149 -14.60 -15.17 15.09
C ASN A 149 -13.93 -13.92 15.65
N GLY A 150 -13.86 -13.78 16.97
CA GLY A 150 -13.09 -12.72 17.64
C GLY A 150 -13.55 -11.29 17.32
N SER A 151 -12.86 -10.32 17.91
CA SER A 151 -13.12 -8.88 17.70
C SER A 151 -12.22 -8.34 16.59
N ILE A 152 -12.83 -7.88 15.49
CA ILE A 152 -12.17 -7.19 14.38
C ILE A 152 -11.59 -5.86 14.87
N SER A 153 -12.31 -5.15 15.74
CA SER A 153 -11.80 -3.89 16.31
C SER A 153 -10.49 -4.09 17.07
N THR A 154 -10.33 -5.22 17.77
CA THR A 154 -9.07 -5.60 18.42
C THR A 154 -7.95 -5.82 17.41
N VAL A 155 -8.24 -6.45 16.27
CA VAL A 155 -7.26 -6.66 15.19
C VAL A 155 -6.80 -5.32 14.61
N ILE A 156 -7.75 -4.44 14.26
CA ILE A 156 -7.47 -3.10 13.70
C ILE A 156 -6.64 -2.26 14.69
N ARG A 157 -6.97 -2.31 15.99
CA ARG A 157 -6.21 -1.60 17.04
C ARG A 157 -4.77 -2.13 17.15
N ARG A 158 -4.60 -3.46 17.19
CA ARG A 158 -3.26 -4.09 17.26
C ARG A 158 -2.40 -3.77 16.03
N ALA A 159 -3.00 -3.75 14.83
CA ALA A 159 -2.31 -3.38 13.60
C ALA A 159 -1.83 -1.92 13.62
N TRP A 160 -2.57 -1.02 14.25
CA TRP A 160 -2.18 0.39 14.42
C TRP A 160 -1.07 0.59 15.47
N GLU A 161 -1.21 -0.04 16.63
CA GLU A 161 -0.23 0.05 17.72
C GLU A 161 1.14 -0.51 17.30
N SER A 162 1.14 -1.63 16.57
CA SER A 162 2.34 -2.27 16.04
C SER A 162 2.91 -1.61 14.78
N LYS A 163 2.24 -0.59 14.23
CA LYS A 163 2.55 0.05 12.94
C LYS A 163 2.47 -0.88 11.72
N SER A 164 1.86 -2.07 11.87
CA SER A 164 1.62 -3.01 10.78
C SER A 164 0.63 -2.47 9.73
N SER A 165 -0.31 -1.60 10.16
CA SER A 165 -1.19 -0.80 9.28
C SER A 165 -0.43 -0.15 8.12
N TRP A 166 0.64 0.59 8.43
CA TRP A 166 1.46 1.25 7.41
C TRP A 166 2.17 0.27 6.49
N PHE A 167 2.63 -0.86 7.02
CA PHE A 167 3.24 -1.91 6.21
C PHE A 167 2.22 -2.54 5.26
N ILE A 168 1.00 -2.79 5.72
CA ILE A 168 -0.11 -3.29 4.90
C ILE A 168 -0.47 -2.30 3.80
N HIS A 169 -0.59 -1.00 4.12
CA HIS A 169 -0.83 0.02 3.11
C HIS A 169 0.29 0.12 2.06
N CYS A 170 1.55 -0.11 2.45
CA CYS A 170 2.63 -0.24 1.48
C CYS A 170 2.42 -1.43 0.52
N LEU A 171 1.86 -2.54 0.99
CA LEU A 171 1.57 -3.69 0.15
C LEU A 171 0.36 -3.48 -0.76
N ASP A 172 -0.62 -2.70 -0.30
CA ASP A 172 -1.87 -2.45 -1.04
C ASP A 172 -1.76 -1.29 -2.03
N SER A 173 -0.80 -0.39 -1.83
CA SER A 173 -0.61 0.78 -2.69
C SER A 173 0.64 0.64 -3.55
N VAL A 174 0.45 0.54 -4.86
CA VAL A 174 1.54 0.50 -5.85
C VAL A 174 2.39 1.76 -5.83
N ASN A 175 1.81 2.93 -5.56
CA ASN A 175 2.52 4.21 -5.57
C ASN A 175 2.86 4.69 -4.15
N GLY A 176 2.02 4.38 -3.16
CA GLY A 176 2.19 4.84 -1.78
C GLY A 176 3.34 4.17 -1.03
N MET A 177 3.77 2.97 -1.43
CA MET A 177 4.81 2.19 -0.74
C MET A 177 6.05 3.02 -0.37
N TYR A 178 6.59 3.79 -1.32
CA TYR A 178 7.84 4.52 -1.13
C TYR A 178 7.69 5.69 -0.16
N THR A 179 6.61 6.45 -0.29
CA THR A 179 6.25 7.57 0.60
C THR A 179 5.97 7.07 2.01
N LEU A 180 5.13 6.04 2.15
CA LEU A 180 4.78 5.44 3.43
C LEU A 180 5.99 4.81 4.13
N PHE A 181 6.86 4.13 3.38
CA PHE A 181 8.10 3.61 3.92
C PHE A 181 8.96 4.75 4.50
N HIS A 182 9.13 5.85 3.76
CA HIS A 182 9.91 7.00 4.21
C HIS A 182 9.36 7.64 5.49
N GLN A 183 8.04 7.84 5.53
CA GLN A 183 7.33 8.60 6.55
C GLN A 183 7.03 7.79 7.81
N HIS A 184 6.73 6.50 7.68
CA HIS A 184 6.18 5.71 8.79
C HIS A 184 6.99 4.48 9.17
N LEU A 185 7.56 3.75 8.21
CA LEU A 185 8.27 2.50 8.51
C LEU A 185 9.74 2.74 8.86
N ARG A 186 10.46 3.49 8.02
CA ARG A 186 11.88 3.82 8.23
C ARG A 186 12.14 4.44 9.61
N PRO A 187 11.39 5.48 10.08
CA PRO A 187 11.68 6.14 11.35
C PRO A 187 11.60 5.23 12.58
N ILE A 188 10.91 4.09 12.50
CA ILE A 188 10.83 3.11 13.59
C ILE A 188 12.19 2.47 13.86
N PHE A 189 12.98 2.23 12.80
CA PHE A 189 14.27 1.54 12.90
C PHE A 189 15.47 2.49 12.85
N VAL A 190 15.38 3.57 12.06
CA VAL A 190 16.46 4.55 11.90
C VAL A 190 15.94 5.98 11.94
N SER A 191 16.51 6.81 12.81
CA SER A 191 16.11 8.21 12.98
C SER A 191 16.60 9.11 11.84
N PHE A 192 17.68 8.73 11.14
CA PHE A 192 18.30 9.50 10.07
C PHE A 192 17.84 9.04 8.68
N ARG A 193 17.78 9.99 7.73
CA ARG A 193 17.49 9.67 6.32
C ARG A 193 18.63 8.84 5.73
N LEU A 194 18.28 7.84 4.93
CA LEU A 194 19.29 7.05 4.20
C LEU A 194 20.11 8.00 3.32
N THR A 195 21.42 7.80 3.32
CA THR A 195 22.31 8.53 2.40
C THR A 195 22.30 7.84 1.05
N GLU A 196 22.67 8.57 0.00
CA GLU A 196 22.76 8.01 -1.36
C GLU A 196 23.67 6.77 -1.41
N ASN A 197 24.79 6.78 -0.69
CA ASN A 197 25.68 5.60 -0.61
C ASN A 197 25.00 4.38 0.05
N MET A 198 24.12 4.59 1.03
CA MET A 198 23.36 3.51 1.65
C MET A 198 22.30 2.97 0.69
N GLU A 199 21.62 3.84 -0.05
CA GLU A 199 20.65 3.46 -1.08
C GLU A 199 21.33 2.68 -2.23
N ILE A 200 22.51 3.12 -2.66
CA ILE A 200 23.30 2.38 -3.65
C ILE A 200 23.67 0.98 -3.13
N LEU A 201 24.11 0.87 -1.88
CA LEU A 201 24.45 -0.44 -1.30
C LEU A 201 23.23 -1.35 -1.20
N LEU A 202 22.11 -0.86 -0.68
CA LEU A 202 20.89 -1.65 -0.46
C LEU A 202 20.18 -2.02 -1.76
N SER A 203 20.19 -1.13 -2.77
CA SER A 203 19.65 -1.42 -4.10
C SER A 203 20.41 -2.56 -4.80
N ARG A 204 21.73 -2.68 -4.58
CA ARG A 204 22.54 -3.80 -5.11
C ARG A 204 22.17 -5.15 -4.50
N LEU A 205 21.55 -5.17 -3.32
CA LEU A 205 21.07 -6.39 -2.68
C LEU A 205 19.71 -6.86 -3.21
N TRP A 206 18.99 -6.01 -3.95
CA TRP A 206 17.68 -6.37 -4.50
C TRP A 206 17.77 -7.22 -5.76
N HIS A 207 18.70 -6.91 -6.66
CA HIS A 207 18.84 -7.57 -7.96
C HIS A 207 20.32 -7.78 -8.31
N GLU A 208 20.69 -8.98 -8.75
CA GLU A 208 22.09 -9.36 -9.04
C GLU A 208 22.78 -8.37 -10.00
N LYS A 209 22.03 -7.91 -11.00
CA LYS A 209 22.48 -6.92 -12.00
C LYS A 209 21.91 -5.52 -11.76
N ALA A 210 21.92 -5.07 -10.50
CA ALA A 210 21.34 -3.78 -10.12
C ALA A 210 21.86 -2.58 -10.91
N GLY A 211 23.12 -2.60 -11.40
CA GLY A 211 23.66 -1.56 -12.27
C GLY A 211 22.94 -1.51 -13.62
N GLU A 212 23.00 -2.63 -14.36
CA GLU A 212 22.35 -2.79 -15.68
C GLU A 212 20.83 -2.53 -15.61
N LEU A 213 20.18 -2.93 -14.52
CA LEU A 213 18.75 -2.70 -14.34
C LEU A 213 18.40 -1.22 -14.23
N VAL A 214 19.23 -0.41 -13.56
CA VAL A 214 19.02 1.04 -13.49
C VAL A 214 19.14 1.67 -14.88
N GLU A 215 20.20 1.33 -15.63
CA GLU A 215 20.39 1.83 -16.99
C GLU A 215 19.21 1.46 -17.89
N LYS A 216 18.75 0.20 -17.80
CA LYS A 216 17.58 -0.28 -18.52
C LYS A 216 16.32 0.52 -18.16
N LYS A 217 16.08 0.77 -16.86
CA LYS A 217 14.88 1.50 -16.40
C LYS A 217 14.86 2.96 -16.87
N LEU A 218 16.03 3.59 -16.93
CA LEU A 218 16.16 4.96 -17.47
C LEU A 218 15.86 4.99 -18.97
N GLN A 219 16.37 4.02 -19.74
CA GLN A 219 16.09 3.91 -21.17
C GLN A 219 14.60 3.63 -21.46
N GLU A 220 13.98 2.73 -20.70
CA GLU A 220 12.54 2.44 -20.81
C GLU A 220 11.70 3.70 -20.56
N LYS A 221 12.07 4.51 -19.55
CA LYS A 221 11.40 5.77 -19.25
C LYS A 221 11.54 6.78 -20.40
N GLU A 222 12.74 6.93 -20.97
CA GLU A 222 12.98 7.82 -22.11
C GLU A 222 12.13 7.43 -23.32
N LEU A 223 12.09 6.14 -23.65
CA LEU A 223 11.25 5.61 -24.74
C LEU A 223 9.77 5.84 -24.48
N TYR A 224 9.30 5.55 -23.27
CA TYR A 224 7.91 5.77 -22.86
C TYR A 224 7.49 7.24 -23.00
N VAL A 225 8.35 8.18 -22.57
CA VAL A 225 8.10 9.61 -22.70
C VAL A 225 8.04 10.03 -24.18
N ALA A 226 8.94 9.51 -25.01
CA ALA A 226 8.93 9.80 -26.44
C ALA A 226 7.68 9.24 -27.14
N GLU A 227 7.21 8.06 -26.75
CA GLU A 227 5.96 7.47 -27.25
C GLU A 227 4.74 8.28 -26.83
N LEU A 228 4.67 8.69 -25.56
CA LEU A 228 3.61 9.58 -25.07
C LEU A 228 3.57 10.89 -25.85
N GLN A 229 4.72 11.54 -26.07
CA GLN A 229 4.80 12.79 -26.84
C GLN A 229 4.29 12.62 -28.28
N LYS A 230 4.58 11.47 -28.92
CA LYS A 230 4.06 11.15 -30.25
C LYS A 230 2.54 10.91 -30.24
N MET A 231 2.03 10.16 -29.25
CA MET A 231 0.61 9.84 -29.14
C MET A 231 -0.24 11.08 -28.89
N PHE A 232 0.21 11.94 -27.97
CA PHE A 232 -0.54 13.13 -27.56
C PHE A 232 -0.21 14.38 -28.37
N LYS A 233 0.56 14.24 -29.48
CA LYS A 233 0.95 15.32 -30.41
C LYS A 233 0.96 16.67 -29.71
N VAL A 234 1.94 16.91 -28.84
CA VAL A 234 2.04 18.21 -28.15
C VAL A 234 1.91 19.31 -29.21
N ASP A 235 0.79 20.02 -29.17
CA ASP A 235 0.31 20.99 -30.15
C ASP A 235 1.35 22.11 -30.34
N ALA A 236 2.30 21.89 -31.24
CA ALA A 236 3.18 22.92 -31.76
C ALA A 236 2.56 23.67 -32.96
N GLU A 237 1.29 23.40 -33.28
CA GLU A 237 0.56 24.05 -34.39
C GLU A 237 -0.58 24.99 -33.91
N ALA A 238 -0.65 25.30 -32.61
CA ALA A 238 -1.68 26.21 -32.07
C ALA A 238 -1.10 27.54 -31.54
N LYS A 239 -0.13 28.15 -32.22
CA LYS A 239 0.24 29.58 -32.06
C LYS A 239 0.89 30.15 -33.33
N GLU A 240 0.20 30.10 -34.45
CA GLU A 240 0.44 31.03 -35.58
C GLU A 240 -0.89 31.21 -36.33
N GLU A 241 -1.70 32.14 -35.84
CA GLU A 241 -2.58 33.04 -36.63
C GLU A 241 -3.18 34.12 -35.73
#